data_AF-A0A1G2SH63-F1
#
_entry.id   AF-A0A1G2SH63-F1
#
_cell.length_a   1.000
_cell.length_b   1.000
_cell.length_c   1.000
_cell.angle_alpha   90.00
_cell.angle_beta   90.00
_cell.angle_gamma   90.00
#
_symmetry.space_group_name_H-M   'P 1'
#
loop_
_entity.id
_entity.type
_entity.pdbx_description
1 polymer ?
#
loop_
_entity_poly.entity_id
_entity_poly.type
_entity_poly.pdbx_seq_one_letter_code
_entity_poly.pdbx_strand_id
1 'polypeptide(L)'
;MYGVYTYLMTTLNVRIDEKVKERAMAILAERGLNLSTGINVFLRQVIEEKGLPFIPGDSAFLRKKYDREVVFAKKGKTYKNAKSLMAAALK
;
A
#
# COMPACT_ATOMS: atom_id res chain seq x y z
N MET A 1 -2.94 39.91 -6.97
CA MET A 1 -4.16 39.17 -7.36
C MET A 1 -3.83 37.69 -7.29
N TYR A 2 -4.11 37.04 -6.16
CA TYR A 2 -3.82 35.61 -6.00
C TYR A 2 -4.92 34.84 -6.72
N GLY A 3 -4.55 34.18 -7.82
CA GLY A 3 -5.43 33.27 -8.54
C GLY A 3 -5.93 32.21 -7.57
N VAL A 4 -7.24 32.20 -7.38
CA VAL A 4 -7.92 31.17 -6.61
C VAL A 4 -7.69 29.87 -7.36
N TYR A 5 -6.79 29.01 -6.87
CA TYR A 5 -6.70 27.63 -7.33
C TYR A 5 -8.00 26.93 -6.93
N THR A 6 -9.02 27.04 -7.77
CA THR A 6 -10.24 26.27 -7.64
C THR A 6 -9.82 24.81 -7.75
N TYR A 7 -9.88 24.07 -6.65
CA TYR A 7 -9.66 22.63 -6.66
C TYR A 7 -10.83 22.02 -7.44
N LEU A 8 -10.63 21.79 -8.74
CA LEU A 8 -11.63 21.18 -9.61
C LEU A 8 -11.87 19.75 -9.14
N MET A 9 -12.96 19.55 -8.41
CA MET A 9 -13.41 18.23 -8.02
C MET A 9 -14.11 17.58 -9.19
N THR A 10 -13.71 16.36 -9.54
CA THR A 10 -14.34 15.55 -10.59
C THR A 10 -15.09 14.39 -9.96
N THR A 11 -16.21 13.99 -10.56
CA THR A 11 -16.99 12.84 -10.12
C THR A 11 -16.46 11.55 -10.73
N LEU A 12 -16.35 10.49 -9.94
CA LEU A 12 -15.97 9.15 -10.39
C LEU A 12 -17.18 8.20 -10.26
N ASN A 13 -17.58 7.58 -11.37
CA ASN A 13 -18.63 6.55 -11.39
C ASN A 13 -18.00 5.16 -11.57
N VAL A 14 -18.21 4.26 -10.61
CA VAL A 14 -17.64 2.91 -10.61
C VAL A 14 -18.76 1.88 -10.46
N ARG A 15 -18.72 0.83 -11.29
CA ARG A 15 -19.57 -0.35 -11.12
C ARG A 15 -18.92 -1.30 -10.12
N ILE A 16 -19.66 -1.71 -9.11
CA ILE A 16 -19.21 -2.59 -8.03
C ILE A 16 -20.36 -3.52 -7.62
N ASP A 17 -20.02 -4.71 -7.16
CA ASP A 17 -20.98 -5.61 -6.53
C ASP A 17 -21.56 -4.99 -5.25
N GLU A 18 -22.87 -5.13 -5.06
CA GLU A 18 -23.59 -4.53 -3.93
C GLU A 18 -23.06 -5.01 -2.58
N LYS A 19 -22.83 -6.31 -2.42
CA LYS A 19 -22.33 -6.91 -1.17
C LYS A 19 -20.92 -6.43 -0.87
N VAL A 20 -20.09 -6.25 -1.91
CA VAL A 20 -18.73 -5.70 -1.76
C VAL A 20 -18.79 -4.25 -1.29
N LYS A 21 -19.68 -3.43 -1.89
CA LYS A 21 -19.88 -2.04 -1.50
C LYS A 21 -20.32 -1.93 -0.04
N GLU A 22 -21.34 -2.68 0.39
CA GLU A 22 -21.84 -2.66 1.76
C GLU A 22 -20.78 -3.05 2.78
N ARG A 23 -20.04 -4.14 2.53
CA ARG A 23 -18.95 -4.57 3.42
C ARG A 23 -17.84 -3.53 3.51
N ALA A 24 -17.43 -2.96 2.38
CA ALA A 24 -16.39 -1.93 2.37
C ALA A 24 -16.85 -0.68 3.15
N MET A 25 -18.10 -0.24 2.97
CA MET A 25 -18.66 0.88 3.72
C MET A 25 -18.69 0.62 5.22
N ALA A 26 -19.11 -0.57 5.66
CA ALA A 26 -19.13 -0.93 7.08
C ALA A 26 -17.73 -0.85 7.71
N ILE A 27 -16.74 -1.47 7.07
CA ILE A 27 -15.35 -1.48 7.54
C ILE A 27 -14.75 -0.06 7.59
N LEU A 28 -15.03 0.76 6.57
CA LEU A 28 -14.55 2.15 6.54
C LEU A 28 -15.24 3.01 7.60
N ALA A 29 -16.55 2.80 7.82
CA ALA A 29 -17.32 3.53 8.83
C ALA A 29 -16.83 3.25 10.25
N GLU A 30 -16.42 2.02 10.57
CA GLU A 30 -15.76 1.69 11.84
C GLU A 30 -14.51 2.54 12.10
N ARG A 31 -13.86 3.05 11.04
CA ARG A 31 -12.69 3.92 11.11
C ARG A 31 -13.02 5.40 10.89
N GLY A 32 -14.29 5.78 10.87
CA GLY A 32 -14.74 7.16 10.66
C GLY A 32 -14.55 7.64 9.21
N LEU A 33 -14.40 6.72 8.25
CA LEU A 33 -14.19 7.03 6.85
C LEU A 33 -15.45 6.70 6.04
N ASN A 34 -15.75 7.53 5.04
CA ASN A 34 -16.75 7.19 4.02
C ASN A 34 -16.07 6.57 2.80
N LEU A 35 -16.87 5.98 1.91
CA LEU A 35 -16.37 5.29 0.71
C LEU A 35 -15.57 6.23 -0.21
N SER A 36 -16.02 7.47 -0.39
CA SER A 36 -15.33 8.46 -1.22
C SER A 36 -13.95 8.82 -0.69
N THR A 37 -13.82 8.96 0.64
CA THR A 37 -12.53 9.17 1.30
C THR A 37 -11.61 7.97 1.10
N GLY A 38 -12.13 6.75 1.27
CA GLY A 38 -11.37 5.52 1.02
C GLY A 38 -10.84 5.42 -0.41
N ILE A 39 -11.68 5.72 -1.41
CA ILE A 39 -11.28 5.73 -2.82
C ILE A 39 -10.24 6.82 -3.08
N ASN A 40 -10.43 8.03 -2.54
CA ASN A 40 -9.46 9.12 -2.71
C ASN A 40 -8.09 8.78 -2.11
N VAL A 41 -8.05 8.17 -0.93
CA VAL A 41 -6.79 7.71 -0.31
C VAL A 41 -6.13 6.65 -1.20
N PHE A 42 -6.90 5.66 -1.66
CA PHE A 42 -6.38 4.61 -2.55
C PHE A 42 -5.74 5.20 -3.82
N LEU A 43 -6.43 6.11 -4.51
CA LEU A 43 -5.92 6.73 -5.74
C LEU A 43 -4.67 7.59 -5.48
N ARG A 44 -4.59 8.26 -4.32
CA ARG A 44 -3.37 9.00 -3.93
C ARG A 44 -2.18 8.07 -3.74
N GLN A 45 -2.38 6.92 -3.10
CA GLN A 45 -1.31 5.93 -2.93
C GLN A 45 -0.85 5.36 -4.29
N VAL A 46 -1.76 5.15 -5.24
CA VAL A 46 -1.40 4.75 -6.61
C VAL A 46 -0.46 5.77 -7.28
N ILE A 47 -0.72 7.06 -7.06
CA ILE A 47 0.11 8.15 -7.60
C ILE A 47 1.49 8.18 -6.92
N GLU A 48 1.53 8.08 -5.59
CA GLU A 48 2.76 8.12 -4.80
C GLU A 48 3.69 6.95 -5.11
N GLU A 49 3.14 5.74 -5.21
CA GLU A 49 3.92 4.53 -5.49
C GLU A 49 4.17 4.29 -6.99
N LYS A 50 3.52 5.06 -7.87
CA LYS A 50 3.51 4.84 -9.33
C LYS A 50 3.14 3.40 -9.70
N GLY A 51 2.18 2.84 -8.98
CA GLY A 51 1.83 1.43 -9.03
C GLY A 51 0.59 1.11 -8.20
N LEU A 52 0.28 -0.17 -8.04
CA LEU A 52 -0.78 -0.57 -7.10
C LEU A 52 -0.23 -0.50 -5.68
N PRO A 53 -0.98 0.09 -4.72
CA PRO A 53 -0.56 0.22 -3.33
C PRO A 53 -0.69 -1.08 -2.53
N PHE A 54 -0.84 -2.19 -3.24
CA PHE A 54 -0.80 -3.54 -2.74
C PHE A 54 -0.30 -4.45 -3.86
N ILE A 55 0.31 -5.57 -3.49
CA ILE A 55 0.82 -6.54 -4.45
C ILE A 55 -0.34 -7.42 -4.92
N PRO A 56 -0.74 -7.36 -6.20
CA PRO A 56 -1.77 -8.25 -6.72
C PRO A 56 -1.25 -9.69 -6.79
N GLY A 57 -1.97 -10.63 -6.17
CA GLY A 57 -1.62 -12.05 -6.21
C GLY A 57 -2.25 -12.86 -5.08
N ASP A 58 -2.10 -14.19 -5.15
CA ASP A 58 -2.50 -15.08 -4.07
C ASP A 58 -1.67 -14.76 -2.81
N SER A 59 -2.38 -14.35 -1.75
CA SER A 59 -1.79 -13.98 -0.47
C SER A 59 -0.96 -15.11 0.14
N ALA A 60 -1.30 -16.38 -0.15
CA ALA A 60 -0.54 -17.54 0.29
C ALA A 60 0.80 -17.67 -0.46
N PHE A 61 0.80 -17.41 -1.77
CA PHE A 61 2.03 -17.41 -2.59
C PHE A 61 2.98 -16.29 -2.14
N LEU A 62 2.45 -15.08 -1.93
CA LEU A 62 3.22 -13.95 -1.44
C LEU A 62 3.80 -14.24 -0.05
N ARG A 63 2.99 -14.76 0.89
CA ARG A 63 3.47 -15.16 2.23
C ARG A 63 4.63 -16.14 2.13
N LYS A 64 4.50 -17.19 1.32
CA LYS A 64 5.54 -18.22 1.16
C LYS A 64 6.85 -17.65 0.60
N LYS A 65 6.77 -16.67 -0.30
CA LYS A 65 7.94 -15.95 -0.80
C LYS A 65 8.60 -15.13 0.32
N TYR A 66 7.82 -14.32 1.04
CA TYR A 66 8.31 -13.52 2.17
C TYR A 66 8.91 -14.39 3.28
N ASP A 67 8.27 -15.50 3.64
CA ASP A 67 8.76 -16.41 4.67
C ASP A 67 10.10 -17.04 4.27
N ARG A 68 10.27 -17.38 2.98
CA ARG A 68 11.55 -17.87 2.46
C ARG A 68 12.65 -16.82 2.55
N GLU A 69 12.35 -15.57 2.19
CA GLU A 69 13.29 -14.44 2.28
C GLU A 69 13.69 -14.15 3.74
N VAL A 70 12.74 -14.20 4.67
CA VAL A 70 13.00 -14.03 6.11
C VAL A 70 13.86 -15.18 6.66
N VAL A 71 13.59 -16.43 6.27
CA VAL A 71 14.42 -17.59 6.69
C VAL A 71 15.82 -17.48 6.12
N PHE A 72 15.98 -17.04 4.88
CA PHE A 72 17.29 -16.78 4.29
C PHE A 72 18.04 -15.67 5.03
N ALA A 73 17.37 -14.54 5.31
CA ALA A 73 17.95 -13.42 6.05
C ALA A 73 18.39 -13.82 7.47
N LYS A 74 17.60 -14.65 8.16
CA LYS A 74 17.94 -15.18 9.49
C LYS A 74 19.15 -16.13 9.51
N LYS A 75 19.52 -16.72 8.37
CA LYS A 75 20.72 -17.56 8.23
C LYS A 75 21.99 -16.76 7.88
N GLY A 76 21.87 -15.45 7.64
CA GLY A 76 22.98 -14.57 7.29
C GLY A 76 23.90 -14.26 8.47
N LYS A 77 25.10 -13.74 8.16
CA LYS A 77 26.03 -13.24 9.17
C LYS A 77 25.44 -12.03 9.89
N THR A 78 25.46 -12.04 11.21
CA THR A 78 25.07 -10.88 12.03
C THR A 78 26.24 -9.90 12.13
N TYR A 79 25.98 -8.62 11.97
CA TYR A 79 26.98 -7.56 12.04
C TYR A 79 26.75 -6.71 13.29
N LYS A 80 27.83 -6.37 14.02
CA LYS A 80 27.74 -5.60 15.26
C LYS A 80 27.46 -4.10 15.02
N ASN A 81 27.71 -3.60 13.82
CA ASN A 81 27.47 -2.20 13.45
C ASN A 81 27.23 -2.02 11.94
N ALA A 82 26.60 -0.91 11.56
CA ALA A 82 26.25 -0.60 10.17
C ALA A 82 27.48 -0.53 9.25
N LYS A 83 28.63 -0.05 9.75
CA LYS A 83 29.89 0.03 8.97
C LYS A 83 30.38 -1.36 8.53
N SER A 84 30.36 -2.34 9.43
CA SER A 84 30.75 -3.72 9.13
C SER A 84 29.77 -4.43 8.19
N LEU A 85 28.48 -4.10 8.27
CA LEU A 85 27.47 -4.60 7.34
C LEU A 85 27.69 -4.04 5.93
N MET A 86 27.83 -2.71 5.80
CA MET A 86 28.01 -2.07 4.49
C MET A 86 29.32 -2.48 3.81
N ALA A 87 30.42 -2.61 4.58
CA ALA A 87 31.68 -3.10 4.04
C ALA A 87 31.60 -4.54 3.51
N ALA A 88 30.72 -5.38 4.08
CA ALA A 88 30.50 -6.74 3.60
C ALA A 88 29.53 -6.83 2.42
N ALA A 89 28.63 -5.85 2.25
CA ALA A 89 27.64 -5.81 1.16
C ALA A 89 28.17 -5.16 -0.14
N LEU A 90 29.22 -4.33 -0.05
CA LEU A 90 29.84 -3.61 -1.17
C LEU A 90 31.06 -4.32 -1.75
N LYS A 91 31.23 -5.61 -1.47
CA LYS A 91 32.35 -6.43 -1.94
C LYS A 91 31.87 -7.46 -2.95
#